data_AF-A0A822G5X5-F1
#
_entry.id   AF-A0A822G5X5-F1
#
_cell.length_a   1.000
_cell.length_b   1.000
_cell.length_c   1.000
_cell.angle_alpha   90.00
_cell.angle_beta   90.00
_cell.angle_gamma   90.00
#
_symmetry.space_group_name_H-M   'P 1'
#
loop_
_entity.id
_entity.type
_entity.pdbx_description
1 polymer ?
#
loop_
_entity_poly.entity_id
_entity_poly.type
_entity_poly.pdbx_seq_one_letter_code
_entity_poly.pdbx_strand_id
1 'polypeptide(L)' 'CLYLNIWTPITTQKQQQQQPLAVMVWIYGGGFTSGSSSLRVYDGSILASTQNVIVVSMEY' A
#
# COMPACT_ATOMS: atom_id res chain seq x y z
N CYS A 1 -1.51 -15.36 7.37
CA CYS A 1 -2.61 -15.89 6.52
C CYS A 1 -2.66 -15.05 5.25
N LEU A 2 -3.03 -15.63 4.10
CA LEU A 2 -2.90 -15.00 2.77
C LEU A 2 -3.92 -13.88 2.56
N TYR A 3 -3.53 -12.66 2.96
CA TYR A 3 -4.29 -11.44 2.78
C TYR A 3 -3.40 -10.35 2.19
N LEU A 4 -4.03 -9.34 1.59
CA LEU A 4 -3.36 -8.15 1.11
C LEU A 4 -4.10 -6.90 1.59
N ASN A 5 -3.35 -5.83 1.79
CA ASN A 5 -3.87 -4.51 2.11
C ASN A 5 -3.63 -3.58 0.92
N ILE A 6 -4.59 -2.69 0.65
CA ILE A 6 -4.49 -1.67 -0.40
C ILE A 6 -4.81 -0.32 0.22
N TRP A 7 -3.89 0.64 0.05
CA TRP A 7 -4.11 2.04 0.36
C TRP A 7 -4.16 2.84 -0.93
N THR A 8 -5.20 3.65 -1.08
CA THR A 8 -5.39 4.54 -2.21
C THR A 8 -5.44 5.99 -1.72
N PRO A 9 -4.92 6.95 -2.50
CA PRO A 9 -5.12 8.36 -2.20
C PRO A 9 -6.61 8.70 -2.30
N ILE A 10 -7.09 9.59 -1.44
CA ILE A 10 -8.44 10.14 -1.55
C ILE A 10 -8.48 11.01 -2.81
N THR A 11 -9.07 10.47 -3.87
CA THR A 11 -9.27 11.17 -5.13
C THR A 11 -10.73 11.61 -5.24
N THR A 12 -10.95 12.88 -5.61
CA THR A 12 -12.27 13.36 -5.98
C THR A 12 -12.65 12.79 -7.35
N GLN A 13 -13.94 12.61 -7.67
CA GLN A 13 -14.39 12.02 -8.94
C GLN A 13 -13.81 12.71 -10.19
N LYS A 14 -13.41 13.99 -10.10
CA LYS A 14 -12.71 14.71 -11.18
C LYS A 14 -11.26 14.25 -11.39
N GLN A 15 -10.58 13.76 -10.35
CA GLN A 15 -9.21 13.24 -10.41
C GLN A 15 -9.16 11.80 -10.94
N GLN A 16 -10.26 11.05 -10.89
CA GLN A 16 -10.35 9.71 -11.48
C GLN A 16 -10.27 9.71 -13.03
N GLN A 17 -10.44 10.87 -13.66
CA GLN A 17 -10.20 11.08 -15.09
C GLN A 17 -8.71 11.31 -15.42
N GLN A 18 -7.85 11.42 -14.41
CA GLN A 18 -6.41 11.53 -14.59
C GLN A 18 -5.78 10.15 -14.76
N GLN A 19 -4.63 10.12 -15.41
CA GLN A 19 -3.94 8.91 -15.84
C GLN A 19 -3.76 7.87 -14.72
N PRO A 20 -3.59 6.57 -15.06
CA PRO A 20 -3.40 5.51 -14.07
C PRO A 20 -2.30 5.85 -13.07
N LEU A 21 -2.57 5.64 -11.77
CA LEU A 21 -1.60 5.88 -10.71
C LEU A 21 -0.55 4.75 -10.67
N ALA A 22 0.68 5.11 -10.29
CA ALA A 22 1.73 4.13 -10.02
C ALA A 22 1.36 3.24 -8.83
N VAL A 23 1.71 1.95 -8.91
CA VAL A 23 1.46 0.95 -7.87
C VAL A 23 2.78 0.56 -7.22
N MET A 24 2.87 0.74 -5.91
CA MET A 24 3.99 0.31 -5.08
C MET A 24 3.59 -0.93 -4.28
N VAL A 25 4.29 -2.05 -4.48
CA VAL A 25 4.07 -3.29 -3.73
C VAL A 25 5.17 -3.43 -2.68
N TRP A 26 4.77 -3.55 -1.42
CA TRP A 26 5.64 -3.69 -0.26
C TRP A 26 5.62 -5.13 0.28
N ILE A 27 6.81 -5.71 0.42
CA ILE A 27 7.03 -7.06 0.94
C ILE A 27 7.89 -6.90 2.20
N TYR A 28 7.34 -7.26 3.36
CA TYR A 28 8.07 -7.13 4.63
C TYR A 28 9.20 -8.16 4.72
N GLY A 29 10.29 -7.79 5.41
CA GLY A 29 11.34 -8.74 5.78
C GLY A 29 11.06 -9.45 7.11
N GLY A 30 12.01 -10.28 7.54
CA GLY A 30 11.94 -11.03 8.81
C GLY A 30 12.49 -12.45 8.73
N GLY A 31 13.46 -12.65 7.84
CA GLY A 31 14.18 -13.93 7.71
C GLY A 31 13.32 -15.10 7.27
N PHE A 32 12.16 -14.86 6.67
CA PHE A 32 11.15 -15.88 6.30
C PHE A 32 10.55 -16.65 7.48
N THR A 33 10.91 -16.31 8.72
CA THR A 33 10.44 -16.98 9.94
C THR A 33 9.48 -16.10 10.75
N SER A 34 9.49 -14.80 10.50
CA SER A 34 8.65 -13.81 11.17
C SER A 34 8.42 -12.60 10.27
N GLY A 35 7.49 -11.75 10.67
CA GLY A 35 7.08 -10.58 9.90
C GLY A 35 5.57 -10.54 9.72
N SER A 36 5.03 -9.33 9.58
CA SER A 36 3.64 -9.12 9.21
C SER A 36 3.49 -7.77 8.53
N SER A 37 2.65 -7.71 7.52
CA SER A 37 2.26 -6.49 6.82
C SER A 37 1.35 -5.59 7.65
N SER A 38 0.76 -6.13 8.74
CA SER A 38 -0.10 -5.40 9.68
C SER A 38 0.64 -4.53 10.70
N LEU A 39 1.98 -4.54 10.71
CA LEU A 39 2.75 -3.71 11.65
C LEU A 39 2.50 -2.22 11.37
N ARG A 40 2.28 -1.44 12.44
CA ARG A 40 2.02 0.01 12.33
C ARG A 40 3.09 0.81 11.58
N VAL A 41 4.33 0.30 11.55
CA VAL A 41 5.43 0.92 10.79
C VAL A 41 5.24 0.81 9.27
N TYR A 42 4.38 -0.08 8.80
CA TYR A 42 4.07 -0.31 7.39
C TYR A 42 2.72 0.30 6.97
N ASP A 43 2.19 1.26 7.72
CA ASP A 43 0.97 1.98 7.34
C ASP A 43 1.21 2.78 6.04
N GLY A 44 0.64 2.27 4.93
CA GLY A 44 0.76 2.85 3.61
C GLY A 44 -0.05 4.14 3.40
N SER A 45 -0.86 4.58 4.35
CA SER A 45 -1.75 5.74 4.21
C SER A 45 -1.02 7.06 3.95
N ILE A 46 0.08 7.30 4.66
CA ILE A 46 0.90 8.52 4.49
C ILE A 46 1.55 8.52 3.11
N LEU A 47 2.08 7.39 2.67
CA LEU A 47 2.77 7.29 1.39
C LEU A 47 1.78 7.40 0.21
N ALA A 48 0.63 6.74 0.33
CA ALA A 48 -0.44 6.82 -0.67
C ALA A 48 -0.94 8.26 -0.85
N SER A 49 -1.15 8.99 0.26
CA SER A 49 -1.65 10.36 0.23
C SER A 49 -0.62 11.40 -0.23
N THR A 50 0.63 11.30 0.23
CA THR A 50 1.67 12.30 -0.06
C THR A 50 2.27 12.17 -1.46
N GLN A 51 2.41 10.94 -1.97
CA GLN A 51 3.04 10.68 -3.27
C GLN A 51 2.03 10.41 -4.39
N ASN A 52 0.73 10.41 -4.07
CA ASN A 52 -0.33 10.09 -5.03
C ASN A 52 -0.10 8.73 -5.73
N VAL A 53 0.21 7.71 -4.93
CA VAL A 53 0.48 6.33 -5.40
C VAL A 53 -0.45 5.35 -4.72
N ILE A 54 -0.70 4.22 -5.37
CA ILE A 54 -1.39 3.09 -4.73
C ILE A 54 -0.33 2.27 -3.99
N VAL A 55 -0.53 2.03 -2.70
CA VAL A 55 0.36 1.18 -1.90
C VAL A 55 -0.33 -0.14 -1.64
N VAL A 56 0.37 -1.24 -1.87
CA VAL A 56 -0.11 -2.60 -1.63
C VAL A 56 0.87 -3.30 -0.71
N SER A 57 0.38 -4.00 0.31
CA SER A 57 1.20 -4.91 1.11
C SER A 57 0.56 -6.29 1.15
N MET A 58 1.37 -7.33 1.24
CA MET A 58 0.88 -8.71 1.29
C MET A 58 1.43 -9.47 2.49
N GLU A 59 0.60 -10.32 3.07
CA GLU A 59 1.01 -11.36 4.02
C GLU A 59 1.41 -12.62 3.26
N TYR A 60 2.58 -13.16 3.59
CA TYR A 60 3.13 -14.39 3.03
C TYR A 60 3.77 -15.27 4.11
#